data_AF-I4DPF8-F1
#
_entry.id   AF-I4DPF8-F1
#
_cell.length_a   1.000
_cell.length_b   1.000
_cell.length_c   1.000
_cell.angle_alpha   90.00
_cell.angle_beta   90.00
_cell.angle_gamma   90.00
#
_symmetry.space_group_name_H-M   'P 1'
#
loop_
_entity.id
_entity.type
_entity.pdbx_description
1 polymer ?
#
loop_
_entity_poly.entity_id
_entity_poly.type
_entity_poly.pdbx_seq_one_letter_code
_entity_poly.pdbx_strand_id
1 'polypeptide(L)'
;LDTRKQPQFRDLDLEVGNIQVRFDGAGTLDYIVEFAVNVLPNLLRYQIMDAIEGPLKERLQQELNKVNVEEMIKQELPKIDDIQEKGLKLSALRVAETQDEPYDEDDFFNF
;
A
#
# COMPACT_ATOMS: atom_id res chain seq x y z
N LEU A 1 -11.51 16.48 3.92
CA LEU A 1 -10.94 15.71 5.05
C LEU A 1 -10.60 16.70 6.15
N ASP A 2 -11.07 16.48 7.39
CA ASP A 2 -10.61 17.29 8.52
C ASP A 2 -9.32 16.67 9.07
N THR A 3 -8.19 17.34 8.86
CA THR A 3 -6.84 16.84 9.19
C THR A 3 -6.53 16.91 10.69
N ARG A 4 -7.41 17.53 11.47
CA ARG A 4 -7.34 17.61 12.93
C ARG A 4 -7.90 16.36 13.61
N LYS A 5 -8.64 15.54 12.86
CA LYS A 5 -9.21 14.29 13.38
C LYS A 5 -8.22 13.15 13.19
N GLN A 6 -8.12 12.29 14.20
CA GLN A 6 -7.31 11.09 14.11
C GLN A 6 -7.79 10.18 12.97
N PRO A 7 -6.87 9.57 12.20
CA PRO A 7 -7.23 8.64 11.16
C PRO A 7 -8.01 7.45 11.76
N GLN A 8 -9.13 7.13 11.13
CA GLN A 8 -10.01 6.04 11.54
C GLN A 8 -9.72 4.81 10.69
N PHE A 9 -9.48 3.69 11.35
CA PHE A 9 -9.33 2.40 10.72
C PHE A 9 -10.67 1.96 10.14
N ARG A 10 -10.74 1.81 8.80
CA ARG A 10 -11.99 1.48 8.11
C ARG A 10 -12.25 -0.02 8.14
N ASP A 11 -11.35 -0.78 7.53
CA ASP A 11 -11.53 -2.21 7.35
C ASP A 11 -10.21 -2.95 7.14
N LEU A 12 -10.20 -4.24 7.49
CA LEU A 12 -9.09 -5.15 7.23
C LEU A 12 -9.63 -6.44 6.62
N ASP A 13 -9.29 -6.71 5.38
CA ASP A 13 -9.57 -8.00 4.77
C ASP A 13 -8.41 -8.95 5.06
N LEU A 14 -8.68 -10.00 5.83
CA LEU A 14 -7.70 -11.00 6.22
C LEU A 14 -8.14 -12.36 5.72
N GLU A 15 -7.17 -13.12 5.21
CA GLU A 15 -7.38 -14.51 4.84
C GLU A 15 -6.30 -15.38 5.50
N VAL A 16 -6.73 -16.40 6.24
CA VAL A 16 -5.83 -17.41 6.80
C VAL A 16 -5.61 -18.45 5.73
N GLY A 17 -4.36 -18.72 5.34
CA GLY A 17 -4.04 -19.78 4.38
C GLY A 17 -4.24 -21.19 4.95
N ASN A 18 -3.79 -22.20 4.21
CA ASN A 18 -3.80 -23.58 4.72
C ASN A 18 -2.81 -23.69 5.89
N ILE A 19 -3.31 -24.16 7.04
CA ILE A 19 -2.48 -24.43 8.20
C ILE A 19 -2.06 -25.89 8.14
N GLN A 20 -0.75 -26.10 8.05
CA GLN A 20 -0.15 -27.43 8.10
C GLN A 20 0.94 -27.47 9.14
N VAL A 21 0.93 -28.50 9.96
CA VAL A 21 2.02 -28.81 10.88
C VAL A 21 2.55 -30.18 10.53
N ARG A 22 3.87 -30.26 10.42
CA ARG A 22 4.62 -31.50 10.23
C ARG A 22 5.39 -31.75 11.50
N PHE A 23 5.23 -32.93 12.06
CA PHE A 23 6.03 -33.40 13.16
C PHE A 23 6.96 -34.49 12.64
N ASP A 24 8.24 -34.41 13.00
CA ASP A 24 9.19 -35.49 12.73
C ASP A 24 9.24 -36.39 13.98
N GLY A 25 8.20 -37.21 14.21
CA GLY A 25 8.07 -38.06 15.40
C GLY A 25 8.16 -39.57 15.14
N ALA A 26 8.95 -40.27 15.95
CA ALA A 26 9.28 -41.70 15.83
C ALA A 26 8.20 -42.67 16.39
N GLY A 27 6.91 -42.30 16.40
CA GLY A 27 5.87 -43.11 17.06
C GLY A 27 4.42 -42.83 16.61
N THR A 28 3.51 -43.75 16.93
CA THR A 28 2.13 -43.78 16.40
C THR A 28 1.20 -42.68 16.90
N LEU A 29 1.48 -42.07 18.07
CA LEU A 29 0.71 -40.96 18.60
C LEU A 29 0.85 -39.69 17.75
N ASP A 30 1.97 -39.55 17.04
CA ASP A 30 2.28 -38.38 16.22
C ASP A 30 1.29 -38.25 15.05
N TYR A 31 0.85 -39.36 14.45
CA TYR A 31 -0.14 -39.35 13.37
C TYR A 31 -1.51 -38.81 13.79
N ILE A 32 -1.95 -39.07 15.03
CA ILE A 32 -3.25 -38.57 15.52
C ILE A 32 -3.17 -37.06 15.74
N VAL A 33 -2.06 -36.60 16.32
CA VAL A 33 -1.82 -35.18 16.55
C VAL A 33 -1.66 -34.45 15.23
N GLU A 34 -0.85 -34.97 14.31
CA GLU A 34 -0.68 -34.42 12.97
C GLU A 34 -2.03 -34.31 12.24
N PHE A 35 -2.86 -35.36 12.28
CA PHE A 35 -4.20 -35.32 11.70
C PHE A 35 -5.07 -34.23 12.34
N ALA A 36 -5.09 -34.17 13.67
CA ALA A 36 -5.88 -33.17 14.39
C ALA A 36 -5.43 -31.73 14.05
N VAL A 37 -4.12 -31.48 14.01
CA VAL A 37 -3.54 -30.16 13.74
C VAL A 37 -3.67 -29.77 12.26
N ASN A 38 -3.76 -30.74 11.34
CA ASN A 38 -4.01 -30.45 9.93
C ASN A 38 -5.51 -30.34 9.58
N VAL A 39 -6.41 -30.97 10.34
CA VAL A 39 -7.86 -30.93 10.06
C VAL A 39 -8.57 -29.85 10.87
N LEU A 40 -8.34 -29.77 12.18
CA LEU A 40 -9.09 -28.87 13.06
C LEU A 40 -8.93 -27.39 12.68
N PRO A 41 -7.72 -26.84 12.46
CA PRO A 41 -7.58 -25.42 12.14
C PRO A 41 -8.19 -25.06 10.78
N ASN A 42 -8.16 -25.99 9.82
CA ASN A 42 -8.81 -25.80 8.52
C ASN A 42 -10.34 -25.77 8.64
N LEU A 43 -10.93 -26.59 9.52
CA LEU A 43 -12.36 -26.54 9.85
C LEU A 43 -12.74 -25.28 10.63
N LEU A 44 -11.88 -24.85 11.54
CA LEU A 44 -12.08 -23.69 12.42
C LEU A 44 -11.52 -22.40 11.80
N ARG A 45 -11.16 -22.39 10.52
CA ARG A 45 -10.50 -21.27 9.84
C ARG A 45 -11.22 -19.94 10.06
N TYR A 46 -12.55 -19.94 9.97
CA TYR A 46 -13.36 -18.75 10.21
C TYR A 46 -13.33 -18.28 11.67
N GLN A 47 -13.32 -19.20 12.63
CA GLN A 47 -13.23 -18.85 14.05
C GLN A 47 -11.86 -18.27 14.41
N ILE A 48 -10.80 -18.82 13.80
CA ILE A 48 -9.44 -18.28 13.93
C ILE A 48 -9.40 -16.88 13.34
N MET A 49 -10.04 -16.66 12.19
CA MET A 49 -10.12 -15.35 11.55
C MET A 49 -10.78 -14.31 12.46
N ASP A 50 -12.01 -14.61 12.90
CA ASP A 50 -12.81 -13.72 13.74
C ASP A 50 -12.08 -13.38 15.05
N ALA A 51 -11.40 -14.37 15.64
CA ALA A 51 -10.63 -14.20 16.87
C ALA A 51 -9.39 -13.32 16.70
N ILE A 52 -8.80 -13.25 15.50
CA ILE A 52 -7.62 -12.42 15.20
C ILE A 52 -8.02 -11.02 14.75
N GLU A 53 -9.07 -10.87 13.96
CA GLU A 53 -9.46 -9.62 13.34
C GLU A 53 -9.75 -8.52 14.38
N GLY A 54 -10.55 -8.84 15.41
CA GLY A 54 -10.91 -7.88 16.46
C GLY A 54 -9.69 -7.27 17.17
N PRO A 55 -8.81 -8.10 17.77
CA PRO A 55 -7.58 -7.61 18.39
C PRO A 55 -6.67 -6.86 17.41
N LEU A 56 -6.55 -7.32 16.17
CA LEU A 56 -5.69 -6.68 15.18
C LEU A 56 -6.20 -5.30 14.79
N LYS A 57 -7.52 -5.15 14.59
CA LYS A 57 -8.19 -3.87 14.33
C LYS A 57 -7.96 -2.88 15.46
N GLU A 58 -8.06 -3.34 16.71
CA GLU A 58 -7.79 -2.50 17.88
C GLU A 58 -6.34 -2.00 17.89
N ARG A 59 -5.37 -2.89 17.63
CA ARG A 59 -3.95 -2.53 17.57
C ARG A 59 -3.64 -1.54 16.45
N LEU A 60 -4.21 -1.75 15.27
CA LEU A 60 -4.04 -0.83 14.14
C LEU A 60 -4.64 0.54 14.45
N GLN A 61 -5.82 0.61 15.07
CA GLN A 61 -6.39 1.88 15.49
C GLN A 61 -5.53 2.57 16.55
N GLN A 62 -4.95 1.82 17.51
CA GLN A 62 -4.04 2.37 18.51
C GLN A 62 -2.79 2.99 17.86
N GLU A 63 -2.22 2.35 16.83
CA GLU A 63 -1.09 2.93 16.09
C GLU A 63 -1.51 4.16 15.27
N LEU A 64 -2.67 4.11 14.60
CA LEU A 64 -3.22 5.26 13.88
C LEU A 64 -3.49 6.46 14.79
N ASN A 65 -3.90 6.22 16.04
CA ASN A 65 -4.14 7.28 17.02
C ASN A 65 -2.85 8.05 17.38
N LYS A 66 -1.67 7.46 17.18
CA LYS A 66 -0.38 8.14 17.41
C LYS A 66 0.01 9.05 16.25
N VAL A 67 -0.64 8.93 15.10
CA VAL A 67 -0.31 9.73 13.92
C VAL A 67 -1.01 11.08 13.99
N ASN A 68 -0.22 12.15 14.08
CA ASN A 68 -0.72 13.52 13.94
C ASN A 68 -0.65 13.94 12.47
N VAL A 69 -1.78 13.84 11.78
CA VAL A 69 -1.91 14.16 10.35
C VAL A 69 -1.62 15.64 10.08
N GLU A 70 -2.00 16.54 10.99
CA GLU A 70 -1.76 17.97 10.82
C GLU A 70 -0.27 18.31 10.87
N GLU A 71 0.46 17.76 11.83
CA GLU A 71 1.92 17.95 11.92
C GLU A 71 2.65 17.33 10.73
N MET A 72 2.23 16.14 10.29
CA MET A 72 2.77 15.50 9.10
C MET A 72 2.60 16.36 7.85
N ILE A 73 1.41 16.93 7.64
CA ILE A 73 1.16 17.84 6.52
C ILE A 73 2.05 19.08 6.61
N LYS A 74 2.17 19.69 7.80
CA LYS A 74 3.04 20.88 7.99
C LYS A 74 4.52 20.59 7.70
N GLN A 75 4.99 19.38 7.97
CA GLN A 75 6.37 18.97 7.68
C GLN A 75 6.61 18.65 6.20
N GLU A 76 5.61 18.12 5.50
CA GLU A 76 5.72 17.74 4.09
C GLU A 76 5.45 18.91 3.13
N LEU A 77 4.65 19.91 3.53
CA LEU A 77 4.34 21.09 2.70
C LEU A 77 5.60 21.81 2.16
N PRO A 78 6.63 22.12 2.98
CA PRO A 78 7.85 22.76 2.49
C PRO A 78 8.60 21.93 1.45
N LYS A 79 8.53 20.59 1.54
CA LYS A 79 9.18 19.71 0.56
C LYS A 79 8.44 19.74 -0.77
N ILE A 80 7.11 19.83 -0.74
CA ILE A 80 6.28 19.97 -1.94
C ILE A 80 6.51 21.33 -2.59
N ASP A 81 6.63 22.39 -1.80
CA ASP A 81 6.94 23.74 -2.29
C ASP A 81 8.34 23.77 -2.95
N ASP A 82 9.34 23.16 -2.31
CA ASP A 82 10.68 22.96 -2.87
C ASP A 82 10.65 22.16 -4.19
N ILE A 83 9.81 21.11 -4.27
CA ILE A 83 9.65 20.30 -5.48
C ILE A 83 8.92 21.09 -6.57
N GLN A 84 7.95 21.94 -6.24
CA GLN A 84 7.31 22.84 -7.21
C GLN A 84 8.30 23.89 -7.73
N GLU A 85 9.08 24.52 -6.85
CA GLU A 85 10.11 25.48 -7.22
C GLU A 85 11.22 24.84 -8.09
N LYS A 86 11.60 23.59 -7.80
CA LYS A 86 12.62 22.85 -8.56
C LYS A 86 12.08 22.12 -9.79
N GLY A 87 10.78 21.80 -9.83
CA GLY A 87 10.25 20.68 -10.62
C GLY A 87 8.95 20.92 -11.37
N LEU A 88 8.56 22.16 -11.66
CA LEU A 88 7.59 22.41 -12.73
C LEU A 88 7.93 23.68 -13.53
N LYS A 89 9.07 23.66 -14.22
CA LYS A 89 9.37 24.61 -15.30
C LYS A 89 8.52 24.28 -16.55
N LEU A 90 7.20 24.39 -16.46
CA LEU A 90 6.31 24.37 -17.64
C LEU A 90 6.63 25.51 -18.61
N SER A 91 7.23 26.58 -18.09
CA SER A 91 7.79 27.69 -18.86
C SER A 91 9.00 27.30 -19.71
N ALA A 92 9.76 26.25 -19.34
CA ALA A 92 10.88 25.77 -20.16
C ALA A 92 10.45 24.83 -21.29
N LEU A 93 9.28 24.18 -21.18
CA LEU A 93 8.71 23.33 -22.22
C LEU A 93 7.99 24.12 -23.32
N ARG A 94 7.51 25.33 -23.02
CA ARG A 94 6.81 26.18 -24.01
C ARG A 94 7.74 26.91 -24.99
N VAL A 95 9.06 26.94 -24.72
CA VAL A 95 10.05 27.65 -25.55
C VAL A 95 10.66 26.74 -26.63
N ALA A 96 10.36 25.43 -26.61
CA ALA A 96 10.92 24.48 -27.58
C ALA A 96 10.11 24.33 -28.89
N GLU A 97 9.00 25.05 -29.07
CA GLU A 97 8.14 24.94 -30.28
C GLU A 97 8.19 26.16 -31.22
N THR A 98 9.17 27.05 -31.08
CA THR A 98 9.44 28.06 -32.13
C THR A 98 10.92 28.01 -32.50
N GLN A 99 11.32 26.94 -33.17
CA GLN A 99 12.32 27.08 -34.22
C GLN A 99 11.56 27.57 -35.45
N ASP A 100 11.61 28.88 -35.69
CA ASP A 100 11.32 29.46 -37.00
C ASP A 100 12.41 28.97 -37.96
N GLU A 101 12.30 27.74 -38.44
CA GLU A 101 12.94 27.35 -39.70
C GLU A 101 12.08 27.96 -40.81
N PRO A 102 12.60 28.90 -41.63
CA PRO A 102 11.86 29.40 -42.76
C PRO A 102 11.61 28.22 -43.71
N TYR A 103 10.34 27.92 -43.97
CA TYR A 103 9.94 26.98 -45.01
C TYR A 103 10.52 27.47 -46.35
N ASP A 104 11.52 26.78 -46.90
CA ASP A 104 11.93 26.96 -48.28
C ASP A 104 10.90 26.27 -49.17
N GLU A 105 10.05 27.06 -49.83
CA GLU A 105 8.99 26.57 -50.73
C GLU A 105 9.55 25.84 -51.98
N ASP A 106 10.86 25.90 -52.20
CA ASP A 106 11.54 25.39 -53.39
C ASP A 106 11.76 23.87 -53.40
N ASP A 107 11.65 23.18 -52.25
CA ASP A 107 11.85 21.72 -52.15
C ASP A 107 10.56 20.90 -52.40
N PHE A 108 9.40 21.55 -52.54
CA PHE A 108 8.12 20.85 -52.71
C PHE A 108 7.87 20.33 -54.16
N PHE A 109 8.62 20.81 -55.16
CA PHE A 109 8.38 20.51 -56.58
C PHE A 109 9.56 19.84 -57.32
N ASN A 110 10.44 19.12 -56.64
CA ASN A 110 11.43 18.26 -57.32
C ASN A 110 11.01 16.78 -57.28
N PHE A 111 10.20 16.40 -58.27
CA PHE A 111 9.96 15.00 -58.67
C PHE A 111 11.00 14.53 -59.70
#